data_AF-A0A2S8BES1-F1
#
_entry.id   AF-A0A2S8BES1-F1
#
_cell.length_a   1.000
_cell.length_b   1.000
_cell.length_c   1.000
_cell.angle_alpha   90.00
_cell.angle_beta   90.00
_cell.angle_gamma   90.00
#
_symmetry.space_group_name_H-M   'P 1'
#
loop_
_entity.id
_entity.type
_entity.pdbx_description
1 polymer ?
#
loop_
_entity_poly.entity_id
_entity_poly.type
_entity_poly.pdbx_seq_one_letter_code
_entity_poly.pdbx_strand_id
1 'polypeptide(L)'
;MPPRPALLTGHRTDLELLRRGLVKIDSPYADVVAAVTAGLPKLGKYELGQVKSAWESGPPHEEVGLEPFAPPEYLTGYGGDPCHT
;
A
#
# COMPACT_ATOMS: atom_id res chain seq x y z
N MET A 1 6.63 -23.87 -8.26
CA MET A 1 5.65 -22.80 -8.05
C MET A 1 4.49 -23.40 -7.24
N PRO A 2 4.14 -22.87 -6.06
CA PRO A 2 2.96 -23.34 -5.34
C PRO A 2 1.69 -23.10 -6.19
N PRO A 3 0.64 -23.92 -6.05
CA PRO A 3 -0.60 -23.72 -6.80
C PRO A 3 -1.18 -22.34 -6.47
N ARG A 4 -1.74 -21.63 -7.46
CA ARG A 4 -2.24 -20.24 -7.33
C ARG A 4 -3.05 -19.96 -6.03
N PRO A 5 -3.91 -20.86 -5.52
CA PRO A 5 -4.63 -20.66 -4.26
C PRO A 5 -3.75 -20.64 -3.01
N ALA A 6 -2.63 -21.38 -3.00
CA ALA A 6 -1.72 -21.42 -1.86
C ALA A 6 -0.98 -20.08 -1.68
N LEU A 7 -0.70 -19.38 -2.78
CA LEU A 7 -0.09 -18.05 -2.72
C LEU A 7 -1.05 -17.03 -2.09
N LEU A 8 -2.30 -16.97 -2.54
CA LEU A 8 -3.28 -16.05 -1.97
C LEU A 8 -3.59 -16.35 -0.50
N THR A 9 -3.60 -17.63 -0.13
CA THR A 9 -3.81 -18.04 1.26
C THR A 9 -2.63 -17.62 2.14
N GLY A 10 -1.39 -17.78 1.67
CA GLY A 10 -0.19 -17.32 2.39
C GLY A 10 -0.14 -15.81 2.61
N HIS A 11 -0.81 -15.02 1.76
CA HIS A 11 -0.87 -13.55 1.84
C HIS A 11 -2.22 -13.01 2.32
N ARG A 12 -3.06 -13.83 2.98
CA ARG A 12 -4.41 -13.40 3.38
C ARG A 12 -4.40 -12.20 4.32
N THR A 13 -3.41 -12.10 5.21
CA THR A 13 -3.19 -10.96 6.11
C THR A 13 -2.95 -9.67 5.33
N ASP A 14 -2.05 -9.72 4.33
CA ASP A 14 -1.70 -8.58 3.48
C ASP A 14 -2.90 -8.12 2.63
N LEU A 15 -3.68 -9.07 2.12
CA LEU A 15 -4.92 -8.78 1.39
C LEU A 15 -5.97 -8.09 2.27
N GLU A 16 -6.04 -8.41 3.56
CA GLU A 16 -6.93 -7.68 4.48
C GLU A 16 -6.44 -6.25 4.71
N LEU A 17 -5.12 -6.08 4.86
CA LEU A 17 -4.52 -4.76 5.04
C LEU A 17 -4.80 -3.87 3.82
N LEU A 18 -4.59 -4.42 2.61
CA LEU A 18 -4.92 -3.76 1.35
C LEU A 18 -6.40 -3.38 1.28
N ARG A 19 -7.31 -4.32 1.60
CA ARG A 19 -8.75 -4.07 1.59
C ARG A 19 -9.14 -2.90 2.51
N ARG A 20 -8.59 -2.85 3.73
CA ARG A 20 -8.84 -1.74 4.68
C ARG A 20 -8.36 -0.40 4.13
N GLY A 21 -7.19 -0.39 3.49
CA GLY A 21 -6.66 0.79 2.80
C GLY A 21 -7.59 1.29 1.71
N LEU A 22 -8.05 0.38 0.84
CA LEU A 22 -8.97 0.69 -0.25
C LEU A 22 -10.33 1.18 0.25
N VAL A 23 -10.87 0.59 1.31
CA VAL A 23 -12.11 1.07 1.95
C VAL A 23 -11.92 2.48 2.53
N LYS A 24 -10.77 2.77 3.17
CA LYS A 24 -10.51 4.09 3.76
C LYS A 24 -10.53 5.23 2.72
N ILE A 25 -10.20 4.93 1.47
CA ILE A 25 -10.16 5.89 0.36
C ILE A 25 -11.38 5.77 -0.57
N ASP A 26 -12.43 5.05 -0.17
CA ASP A 26 -13.63 4.77 -0.98
C ASP A 26 -13.32 4.27 -2.40
N SER A 27 -12.30 3.40 -2.51
CA SER A 27 -11.88 2.86 -3.80
C SER A 27 -12.85 1.80 -4.31
N PRO A 28 -13.24 1.81 -5.60
CA PRO A 28 -14.06 0.77 -6.21
C PRO A 28 -13.36 -0.61 -6.20
N TYR A 29 -12.04 -0.65 -6.02
CA TYR A 29 -11.29 -1.90 -5.94
C TYR A 29 -11.46 -2.62 -4.60
N ALA A 30 -12.03 -1.97 -3.57
CA ALA A 30 -12.30 -2.60 -2.29
C ALA A 30 -13.22 -3.83 -2.43
N ASP A 31 -14.23 -3.74 -3.29
CA ASP A 31 -15.19 -4.81 -3.55
C ASP A 31 -14.56 -5.99 -4.29
N VAL A 32 -13.64 -5.71 -5.21
CA VAL A 32 -12.89 -6.75 -5.94
C VAL A 32 -12.05 -7.57 -4.96
N VAL A 33 -11.32 -6.90 -4.05
CA VAL A 33 -10.53 -7.58 -3.03
C VAL A 33 -11.42 -8.33 -2.03
N ALA A 34 -12.58 -7.77 -1.67
CA ALA A 34 -13.56 -8.45 -0.84
C ALA A 34 -14.06 -9.75 -1.49
N ALA A 35 -14.40 -9.72 -2.78
CA ALA A 35 -14.84 -10.89 -3.53
C ALA A 35 -13.77 -12.00 -3.59
N VAL A 36 -12.51 -11.64 -3.85
CA VAL A 36 -11.39 -12.59 -3.87
C VAL A 36 -11.21 -13.23 -2.48
N THR A 37 -11.17 -12.41 -1.43
CA THR A 37 -10.93 -12.89 -0.07
C THR A 37 -12.10 -13.69 0.53
N ALA A 38 -13.32 -13.53 0.00
CA ALA A 38 -14.48 -14.34 0.39
C ALA A 38 -14.31 -15.83 0.03
N GLY A 39 -13.51 -16.14 -0.99
CA GLY A 39 -13.18 -17.52 -1.39
C GLY A 39 -12.00 -18.13 -0.64
N LEU A 40 -11.35 -17.39 0.27
CA LEU A 40 -10.17 -17.84 1.01
C LEU A 40 -10.52 -18.22 2.46
N PRO A 41 -9.69 -19.03 3.14
CA PRO A 41 -9.85 -19.29 4.57
C PRO A 41 -9.95 -17.99 5.38
N LYS A 42 -10.80 -18.00 6.41
CA LYS A 42 -10.95 -16.86 7.32
C LYS A 42 -9.67 -16.67 8.13
N LEU A 43 -9.33 -15.41 8.40
CA LEU A 43 -8.25 -15.07 9.32
C LEU A 43 -8.60 -15.49 10.75
N GLY A 44 -7.65 -16.16 11.40
CA GLY A 44 -7.67 -16.44 12.83
C GLY A 44 -7.34 -15.21 13.67
N LYS A 45 -7.49 -15.34 15.00
CA LYS A 45 -7.24 -14.25 15.95
C LYS A 45 -5.80 -13.70 15.87
N TYR A 46 -4.83 -14.59 15.71
CA TYR A 46 -3.42 -14.21 15.59
C TYR A 46 -3.18 -13.35 14.35
N GLU A 47 -3.69 -13.79 13.19
CA GLU A 47 -3.52 -13.06 11.93
C GLU A 47 -4.24 -11.71 11.95
N LEU A 48 -5.43 -11.63 12.54
CA LEU A 48 -6.11 -10.35 12.76
C LEU A 48 -5.28 -9.39 13.64
N GLY A 49 -4.55 -9.94 14.62
CA GLY A 49 -3.58 -9.18 15.42
C GLY A 49 -2.44 -8.62 14.57
N GLN A 50 -1.90 -9.42 13.64
CA GLN A 50 -0.88 -8.95 12.70
C GLN A 50 -1.41 -7.84 11.79
N VAL A 51 -2.63 -7.98 11.23
CA VAL A 51 -3.25 -6.91 10.42
C VAL A 51 -3.37 -5.62 11.22
N LYS A 52 -3.83 -5.71 12.48
CA LYS A 52 -3.97 -4.54 13.36
C LYS A 52 -2.62 -3.88 13.61
N SER A 53 -1.62 -4.66 14.00
CA SER A 53 -0.26 -4.15 14.25
C SER A 53 0.32 -3.46 13.01
N ALA A 54 0.18 -4.06 11.83
CA ALA A 54 0.69 -3.49 10.58
C ALA A 54 -0.03 -2.20 10.19
N TRP A 55 -1.34 -2.12 10.45
CA TRP A 55 -2.11 -0.91 10.22
C TRP A 55 -1.68 0.23 11.16
N GLU A 56 -1.40 -0.09 12.42
CA GLU A 56 -0.96 0.89 13.42
C GLU A 56 0.48 1.36 13.20
N SER A 57 1.37 0.48 12.72
CA SER A 57 2.76 0.86 12.39
C SER A 57 2.85 1.76 11.16
N GLY A 58 1.80 1.81 10.34
CA GLY A 58 1.80 2.56 9.10
C GLY A 58 2.66 1.92 8.01
N PRO A 59 2.72 2.55 6.83
CA PRO A 59 3.57 2.09 5.74
C PRO A 59 5.05 2.12 6.16
N PRO A 60 5.89 1.23 5.61
CA PRO A 60 7.32 1.25 5.86
C PRO A 60 7.94 2.58 5.43
N HIS A 61 9.01 2.98 6.11
CA HIS A 61 9.76 4.19 5.77
C HIS A 61 10.35 4.06 4.36
N GLU A 62 10.17 5.09 3.51
CA GLU A 62 10.80 5.13 2.19
C GLU A 62 12.30 5.40 2.34
N GLU A 63 13.13 4.45 1.91
CA GLU A 63 14.60 4.58 1.96
C GLU A 63 15.20 4.96 0.60
N VAL A 64 14.38 5.01 -0.45
CA VAL A 64 14.80 5.31 -1.82
C VAL A 64 14.32 6.70 -2.23
N GLY A 65 15.08 7.40 -3.07
CA GLY A 65 14.69 8.73 -3.59
C GLY A 65 14.81 9.89 -2.59
N LEU A 66 15.50 9.67 -1.46
CA LEU A 66 15.76 10.70 -0.45
C LEU A 66 16.78 11.75 -0.92
N GLU A 67 17.70 11.33 -1.79
CA GLU A 67 18.71 12.22 -2.36
C GLU A 67 18.15 12.98 -3.57
N PRO A 68 18.53 14.25 -3.75
CA PRO A 68 18.16 15.03 -4.93
C PRO A 68 18.53 14.28 -6.22
N PHE A 69 17.56 14.14 -7.13
CA PHE A 69 17.79 13.49 -8.43
C PHE A 69 18.77 14.28 -9.33
N ALA A 70 18.98 15.57 -9.05
CA ALA A 70 19.87 16.44 -9.82
C ALA A 70 20.74 17.32 -8.91
N PRO A 71 21.91 17.77 -9.39
CA PRO A 71 22.75 18.75 -8.68
C PRO A 71 21.96 20.03 -8.36
N PRO A 72 22.28 20.71 -7.24
CA PRO A 72 21.54 21.90 -6.80
C PRO A 72 21.47 23.00 -7.85
N GLU A 73 22.45 23.09 -8.76
CA GLU A 73 22.48 24.05 -9.87
C GLU A 73 21.35 23.81 -10.90
N TYR A 74 20.82 22.59 -11.00
CA TYR A 74 19.69 22.25 -11.87
C TYR A 74 18.33 22.54 -11.22
N LEU A 75 18.26 22.57 -9.87
CA LEU A 75 17.02 22.86 -9.12
C LEU A 75 16.74 24.36 -9.00
N THR A 76 17.78 25.20 -8.98
CA THR A 76 17.67 26.66 -8.92
C THR A 76 17.04 27.30 -10.17
N GLY A 77 16.99 26.59 -11.30
CA GLY A 77 16.33 27.05 -12.53
C GLY A 77 14.81 26.86 -12.57
N TYR A 78 14.24 26.02 -11.69
CA TYR A 78 12.81 25.66 -11.72
C TYR A 78 11.90 26.59 -10.90
N GLY A 79 12.47 27.57 -10.19
CA GLY A 79 11.74 28.50 -9.30
C GLY A 79 11.59 29.94 -9.80
N GLY A 80 11.91 30.20 -11.08
CA GLY A 80 12.16 31.55 -11.58
C GLY A 80 11.25 32.06 -12.70
N ASP A 81 9.98 31.64 -12.78
CA ASP A 81 9.01 32.29 -13.66
C ASP A 81 7.90 32.96 -12.83
N PRO A 82 7.99 34.28 -12.55
CA PRO A 82 6.84 35.03 -12.07
C PRO A 82 5.90 35.31 -13.24
N CYS A 83 4.94 34.43 -13.47
CA CYS A 83 3.73 34.79 -14.20
C CYS A 83 2.90 35.77 -13.36
N HIS A 84 3.03 37.08 -13.60
CA HIS A 84 1.90 38.02 -13.48
C HIS A 84 2.19 39.39 -14.13
N THR A 85 1.38 39.69 -15.16
CA THR A 85 1.01 41.01 -15.75
C THR A 85 2.07 41.90 -16.38
#